data_AF-A0A2S7XZ58-F1
#
_entry.id   AF-A0A2S7XZ58-F1
#
_cell.length_a   1.000
_cell.length_b   1.000
_cell.length_c   1.000
_cell.angle_alpha   90.00
_cell.angle_beta   90.00
_cell.angle_gamma   90.00
#
_symmetry.space_group_name_H-M   'P 1'
#
loop_
_entity.id
_entity.type
_entity.pdbx_description
1 polymer ?
#
loop_
_entity_poly.entity_id
_entity_poly.type
_entity_poly.pdbx_seq_one_letter_code
_entity_poly.pdbx_strand_id
1 'polypeptide(L)'
;MPLLIKSPKFYWIWNYRWWILSQTIRRLSVQAACTIWEVELGLTCKMLDRDQRNFHAWGYRRSVVSMLESPELRGKSLAQEEFAFTTRMSGRNLSNFCAWHHRSQLILKSSIATTRREPLFLGQELDTVREGLNLGPEDQSLRYYHQFLMLQIIQDGDRDTIAPALTVAERVAYMKHEIYEIKDLLEDYINVKWIYQALLEYTLSLRRLEKRSRGDNDDAGNLRDWLEKLVALDPTRRGRWNDFAREIGEMG
;
A
#
# COMPACT_ATOMS: atom_id res chain seq x y z
N MET A 1 -16.38 11.75 -25.95
CA MET A 1 -15.51 10.58 -25.69
C MET A 1 -14.23 10.48 -26.55
N PRO A 2 -14.14 10.91 -27.82
CA PRO A 2 -12.97 10.57 -28.66
C PRO A 2 -11.65 11.22 -28.22
N LEU A 3 -11.67 12.43 -27.63
CA LEU A 3 -10.44 13.12 -27.22
C LEU A 3 -9.75 12.50 -26.01
N LEU A 4 -10.51 12.12 -24.98
CA LEU A 4 -9.94 11.50 -23.78
C LEU A 4 -9.33 10.11 -24.11
N ILE A 5 -9.93 9.39 -25.04
CA ILE A 5 -9.41 8.10 -25.51
C ILE A 5 -8.13 8.28 -26.35
N LYS A 6 -8.09 9.32 -27.20
CA LYS A 6 -6.92 9.62 -28.04
C LYS A 6 -5.74 10.20 -27.25
N SER A 7 -6.02 11.03 -26.24
CA SER A 7 -5.00 11.76 -25.48
C SER A 7 -5.22 11.65 -23.96
N PRO A 8 -5.18 10.43 -23.39
CA PRO A 8 -5.57 10.17 -22.00
C PRO A 8 -4.60 10.74 -20.95
N LYS A 9 -3.43 11.20 -21.38
CA LYS A 9 -2.39 11.79 -20.52
C LYS A 9 -2.33 13.32 -20.61
N PHE A 10 -3.24 13.94 -21.36
CA PHE A 10 -3.26 15.39 -21.52
C PHE A 10 -4.02 16.06 -20.38
N TYR A 11 -3.30 16.80 -19.53
CA TYR A 11 -3.81 17.39 -18.30
C TYR A 11 -5.04 18.28 -18.50
N TRP A 12 -5.05 19.08 -19.58
CA TRP A 12 -6.14 20.01 -19.87
C TRP A 12 -7.48 19.33 -20.14
N ILE A 13 -7.49 18.10 -20.68
CA ILE A 13 -8.75 17.37 -20.85
C ILE A 13 -9.35 17.07 -19.47
N TRP A 14 -8.57 16.53 -18.54
CA TRP A 14 -9.03 16.22 -17.19
C TRP A 14 -9.49 17.46 -16.43
N ASN A 15 -8.74 18.56 -16.52
CA ASN A 15 -9.10 19.83 -15.90
C ASN A 15 -10.38 20.43 -16.48
N TYR A 16 -10.53 20.40 -17.80
CA TYR A 16 -11.73 20.94 -18.44
C TYR A 16 -12.97 20.11 -18.07
N ARG A 17 -12.82 18.78 -17.96
CA ARG A 17 -13.89 17.90 -17.46
C ARG A 17 -14.25 18.24 -16.02
N TRP A 18 -13.26 18.41 -15.14
CA TRP A 18 -13.50 18.86 -13.76
C TRP A 18 -14.26 20.18 -13.72
N TRP A 19 -13.86 21.16 -14.54
CA TRP A 19 -14.54 22.43 -14.64
C TRP A 19 -16.01 22.27 -15.07
N ILE A 20 -16.30 21.47 -16.10
CA ILE A 20 -17.69 21.18 -16.51
C ILE A 20 -18.49 20.58 -15.36
N LEU A 21 -17.94 19.60 -14.64
CA LEU A 21 -18.62 18.97 -13.51
C LEU A 21 -18.88 19.95 -12.37
N SER A 22 -17.97 20.89 -12.10
CA SER A 22 -18.22 21.95 -11.12
C SER A 22 -19.41 22.84 -11.51
N GLN A 23 -19.66 23.03 -12.82
CA GLN A 23 -20.81 23.81 -13.28
C GLN A 23 -22.13 23.07 -13.06
N THR A 24 -22.14 21.73 -13.03
CA THR A 24 -23.38 20.98 -12.78
C THR A 24 -23.89 21.19 -11.36
N ILE A 25 -22.98 21.22 -10.38
CA ILE A 25 -23.31 21.54 -8.98
C ILE A 25 -23.91 22.95 -8.86
N ARG A 26 -23.36 23.91 -9.60
CA ARG A 26 -23.79 25.33 -9.53
C ARG A 26 -25.11 25.61 -10.25
N ARG A 27 -25.47 24.80 -11.24
CA ARG A 27 -26.54 25.13 -12.21
C ARG A 27 -27.70 24.16 -12.22
N LEU A 28 -27.53 22.95 -11.69
CA LEU A 28 -28.55 21.90 -11.69
C LEU A 28 -29.01 21.61 -10.27
N SER A 29 -30.09 20.83 -10.15
CA SER A 29 -30.48 20.27 -8.85
C SER A 29 -29.41 19.31 -8.34
N VAL A 30 -29.31 19.16 -7.02
CA VAL A 30 -28.36 18.23 -6.36
C VAL A 30 -28.49 16.82 -6.92
N GLN A 31 -29.71 16.34 -7.14
CA GLN A 31 -29.96 15.01 -7.70
C GLN A 31 -29.39 14.87 -9.11
N ALA A 32 -29.64 15.84 -9.99
CA ALA A 32 -29.16 15.81 -11.36
C ALA A 32 -27.63 15.92 -11.41
N ALA A 33 -27.04 16.77 -10.56
CA ALA A 33 -25.60 16.86 -10.43
C ALA A 33 -25.01 15.51 -9.98
N CYS A 34 -25.54 14.91 -8.90
CA CYS A 34 -25.07 13.62 -8.38
C CYS A 34 -25.02 12.54 -9.47
N THR A 35 -26.12 12.35 -10.23
CA THR A 35 -26.16 11.38 -11.34
C THR A 35 -25.06 11.62 -12.39
N ILE A 36 -24.76 12.88 -12.71
CA ILE A 36 -23.68 13.19 -13.67
C ILE A 36 -22.30 12.83 -13.09
N TRP A 37 -22.07 13.11 -11.80
CA TRP A 37 -20.82 12.76 -11.13
C TRP A 37 -20.65 11.25 -10.97
N GLU A 38 -21.72 10.48 -10.75
CA GLU A 38 -21.70 9.01 -10.74
C GLU A 38 -21.35 8.43 -12.12
N VAL A 39 -21.91 9.00 -13.18
CA VAL A 39 -21.52 8.64 -14.57
C VAL A 39 -20.04 8.94 -14.81
N GLU A 40 -19.53 10.05 -14.27
CA GLU A 40 -18.10 10.38 -14.36
C GLU A 40 -17.24 9.36 -13.60
N LEU A 41 -17.67 8.93 -12.42
CA LEU A 41 -16.97 7.87 -11.68
C LEU A 41 -16.89 6.59 -12.54
N GLY A 42 -17.98 6.23 -13.23
CA GLY A 42 -18.01 5.13 -14.20
C GLY A 42 -17.06 5.32 -15.39
N LEU A 43 -16.85 6.55 -15.86
CA LEU A 43 -15.82 6.84 -16.87
C LEU A 43 -14.42 6.56 -16.34
N THR A 44 -14.11 6.92 -15.09
CA THR A 44 -12.79 6.62 -14.51
C THR A 44 -12.51 5.12 -14.47
N CYS A 45 -13.53 4.29 -14.20
CA CYS A 45 -13.42 2.83 -14.30
C CYS A 45 -13.00 2.41 -15.71
N LYS A 46 -13.70 2.89 -16.74
CA LYS A 46 -13.39 2.56 -18.15
C LYS A 46 -11.98 2.99 -18.57
N MET A 47 -11.53 4.14 -18.07
CA MET A 47 -10.17 4.63 -18.36
C MET A 47 -9.11 3.75 -17.69
N LEU A 48 -9.35 3.29 -16.46
CA LEU A 48 -8.47 2.40 -15.71
C LEU A 48 -8.52 0.95 -16.20
N ASP A 49 -9.64 0.48 -16.72
CA ASP A 49 -9.72 -0.83 -17.40
C ASP A 49 -8.87 -0.82 -18.69
N ARG A 50 -8.77 0.32 -19.38
CA ARG A 50 -7.94 0.48 -20.59
C ARG A 50 -6.46 0.68 -20.27
N ASP A 51 -6.15 1.52 -19.30
CA ASP A 51 -4.78 1.78 -18.82
C ASP A 51 -4.79 1.84 -17.29
N GLN A 52 -4.55 0.69 -16.68
CA GLN A 52 -4.55 0.50 -15.23
C GLN A 52 -3.48 1.32 -14.50
N ARG A 53 -2.47 1.82 -15.23
CA ARG A 53 -1.38 2.65 -14.69
C ARG A 53 -1.55 4.14 -15.02
N ASN A 54 -2.71 4.54 -15.54
CA ASN A 54 -2.96 5.93 -15.87
C ASN A 54 -3.06 6.78 -14.58
N PHE A 55 -1.97 7.50 -14.27
CA PHE A 55 -1.87 8.36 -13.10
C PHE A 55 -2.96 9.43 -13.05
N HIS A 56 -3.31 10.04 -14.19
CA HIS A 56 -4.36 11.06 -14.25
C HIS A 56 -5.73 10.47 -13.93
N ALA A 57 -6.04 9.29 -14.46
CA ALA A 57 -7.32 8.63 -14.19
C ALA A 57 -7.46 8.25 -12.70
N TRP A 58 -6.39 7.75 -12.08
CA TRP A 58 -6.37 7.47 -10.64
C TRP A 58 -6.52 8.74 -9.78
N GLY A 59 -5.80 9.80 -10.11
CA GLY A 59 -5.92 11.09 -9.42
C GLY A 59 -7.31 11.69 -9.58
N TYR A 60 -7.83 11.70 -10.80
CA TYR A 60 -9.16 12.20 -11.11
C TYR A 60 -10.26 11.39 -10.44
N ARG A 61 -10.14 10.05 -10.38
CA ARG A 61 -11.06 9.19 -9.62
C ARG A 61 -11.13 9.61 -8.16
N ARG A 62 -9.98 9.82 -7.49
CA ARG A 62 -9.96 10.29 -6.09
C ARG A 62 -10.69 11.63 -5.92
N SER A 63 -10.50 12.57 -6.84
CA SER A 63 -11.20 13.85 -6.81
C SER A 63 -12.71 13.71 -7.03
N VAL A 64 -13.13 12.85 -7.96
CA VAL A 64 -14.56 12.56 -8.23
C VAL A 64 -15.22 11.90 -7.02
N VAL A 65 -14.58 10.89 -6.42
CA VAL A 65 -15.05 10.25 -5.19
C VAL A 65 -15.17 11.27 -4.07
N SER A 66 -14.13 12.09 -3.85
CA SER A 66 -14.15 13.11 -2.80
C SER A 66 -15.29 14.12 -2.95
N MET A 67 -15.68 14.47 -4.19
CA MET A 67 -16.84 15.34 -4.43
C MET A 67 -18.16 14.60 -4.23
N LEU A 68 -18.25 13.33 -4.66
CA LEU A 68 -19.44 12.51 -4.45
C LEU A 68 -19.70 12.24 -2.96
N GLU A 69 -18.67 12.18 -2.12
CA GLU A 69 -18.77 12.06 -0.67
C GLU A 69 -19.06 13.41 0.03
N SER A 70 -19.05 14.53 -0.70
CA SER A 70 -19.07 15.86 -0.09
C SER A 70 -20.48 16.35 0.29
N PRO A 71 -20.60 17.29 1.25
CA PRO A 71 -21.89 17.88 1.63
C PRO A 71 -22.62 18.57 0.47
N GLU A 72 -21.88 19.11 -0.50
CA GLU A 72 -22.42 19.78 -1.70
C GLU A 72 -23.30 18.84 -2.53
N LEU A 73 -22.93 17.55 -2.60
CA LEU A 73 -23.72 16.52 -3.27
C LEU A 73 -24.57 15.69 -2.31
N ARG A 74 -24.60 16.05 -1.01
CA ARG A 74 -25.24 15.27 0.06
C ARG A 74 -24.79 13.81 0.04
N GLY A 75 -23.48 13.64 -0.20
CA GLY A 75 -22.82 12.37 -0.36
C GLY A 75 -22.84 11.50 0.88
N LYS A 76 -22.81 10.19 0.66
CA LYS A 76 -22.40 9.20 1.66
C LYS A 76 -20.99 8.73 1.35
N SER A 77 -20.33 8.09 2.32
CA SER A 77 -19.02 7.50 2.03
C SER A 77 -19.12 6.41 0.98
N LEU A 78 -18.16 6.39 0.07
CA LEU A 78 -17.95 5.39 -0.98
C LEU A 78 -16.79 4.44 -0.64
N ALA A 79 -16.38 4.39 0.63
CA ALA A 79 -15.18 3.68 1.01
C ALA A 79 -15.27 2.18 0.69
N GLN A 80 -16.41 1.52 0.94
CA GLN A 80 -16.59 0.10 0.62
C GLN A 80 -16.51 -0.16 -0.88
N GLU A 81 -17.13 0.69 -1.69
CA GLU A 81 -17.10 0.63 -3.15
C GLU A 81 -15.67 0.84 -3.69
N GLU A 82 -14.90 1.75 -3.10
CA GLU A 82 -13.50 1.98 -3.48
C GLU A 82 -12.58 0.84 -3.00
N PHE A 83 -12.83 0.23 -1.84
CA PHE A 83 -12.13 -1.00 -1.42
C PHE A 83 -12.40 -2.14 -2.40
N ALA A 84 -13.66 -2.37 -2.77
CA ALA A 84 -14.02 -3.38 -3.78
C ALA A 84 -13.38 -3.07 -5.14
N PHE A 85 -13.30 -1.80 -5.53
CA PHE A 85 -12.61 -1.37 -6.74
C PHE A 85 -11.11 -1.69 -6.68
N THR A 86 -10.42 -1.33 -5.59
CA THR A 86 -8.99 -1.63 -5.45
C THR A 86 -8.71 -3.13 -5.43
N THR A 87 -9.53 -3.93 -4.73
CA THR A 87 -9.43 -5.40 -4.72
C THR A 87 -9.58 -5.97 -6.14
N ARG A 88 -10.54 -5.49 -6.93
CA ARG A 88 -10.71 -5.94 -8.32
C ARG A 88 -9.50 -5.58 -9.18
N MET A 89 -8.97 -4.36 -9.01
CA MET A 89 -7.86 -3.86 -9.83
C MET A 89 -6.53 -4.53 -9.49
N SER A 90 -6.27 -4.83 -8.22
CA SER A 90 -5.09 -5.57 -7.79
C SER A 90 -5.19 -7.06 -8.11
N GLY A 91 -6.36 -7.68 -7.95
CA GLY A 91 -6.57 -9.10 -8.30
C GLY A 91 -6.43 -9.39 -9.80
N ARG A 92 -6.72 -8.42 -10.68
CA ARG A 92 -6.46 -8.55 -12.12
C ARG A 92 -4.98 -8.43 -12.50
N ASN A 93 -4.20 -7.71 -11.70
CA ASN A 93 -2.78 -7.53 -11.93
C ASN A 93 -2.10 -7.18 -10.61
N LEU A 94 -1.40 -8.15 -10.03
CA LEU A 94 -0.68 -8.00 -8.77
C LEU A 94 0.39 -6.90 -8.84
N SER A 95 0.96 -6.65 -10.03
CA SER A 95 1.93 -5.57 -10.27
C SER A 95 1.32 -4.18 -10.43
N ASN A 96 0.02 -4.00 -10.15
CA ASN A 96 -0.64 -2.70 -10.26
C ASN A 96 -0.36 -1.81 -9.04
N PHE A 97 0.83 -1.19 -9.00
CA PHE A 97 1.22 -0.24 -7.95
C PHE A 97 0.16 0.82 -7.64
N CYS A 98 -0.50 1.37 -8.66
CA CYS A 98 -1.50 2.41 -8.45
C CYS A 98 -2.72 1.91 -7.67
N ALA A 99 -3.13 0.65 -7.86
CA ALA A 99 -4.22 0.04 -7.10
C ALA A 99 -3.83 -0.16 -5.64
N TRP A 100 -2.66 -0.74 -5.38
CA TRP A 100 -2.15 -0.95 -4.02
C TRP A 100 -1.91 0.35 -3.27
N HIS A 101 -1.34 1.37 -3.93
CA HIS A 101 -1.18 2.69 -3.36
C HIS A 101 -2.53 3.34 -3.07
N HIS A 102 -3.51 3.22 -3.97
CA HIS A 102 -4.85 3.73 -3.69
C HIS A 102 -5.46 3.03 -2.47
N ARG A 103 -5.30 1.71 -2.35
CA ARG A 103 -5.76 0.92 -1.21
C ARG A 103 -5.13 1.38 0.10
N SER A 104 -3.82 1.62 0.15
CA SER A 104 -3.14 2.13 1.35
C SER A 104 -3.64 3.52 1.75
N GLN A 105 -3.92 4.40 0.78
CA GLN A 105 -4.52 5.71 1.06
C GLN A 105 -5.94 5.60 1.60
N LEU A 106 -6.75 4.66 1.10
CA LEU A 106 -8.09 4.39 1.65
C LEU A 106 -8.00 3.97 3.10
N ILE A 107 -7.07 3.06 3.42
CA ILE A 107 -6.83 2.56 4.79
C ILE A 107 -6.62 3.71 5.80
N LEU A 108 -5.92 4.75 5.38
CA LEU A 108 -5.62 5.90 6.24
C LEU A 108 -6.80 6.89 6.39
N LYS A 109 -7.85 6.81 5.56
CA LYS A 109 -9.00 7.71 5.67
C LYS A 109 -9.79 7.50 6.97
N SER A 110 -10.28 8.61 7.52
CA SER A 110 -11.13 8.61 8.73
C SER A 110 -12.47 7.90 8.53
N SER A 111 -13.01 7.88 7.31
CA SER A 111 -14.29 7.24 6.98
C SER A 111 -14.29 5.73 7.24
N ILE A 112 -13.12 5.10 7.32
CA ILE A 112 -12.99 3.67 7.63
C ILE A 112 -12.26 3.42 8.95
N ALA A 113 -12.12 4.44 9.80
CA ALA A 113 -11.41 4.32 11.07
C ALA A 113 -11.99 3.21 11.95
N THR A 114 -13.30 2.97 11.90
CA THR A 114 -13.95 1.87 12.62
C THR A 114 -13.55 0.52 12.02
N THR A 115 -13.74 0.33 10.72
CA THR A 115 -13.43 -0.93 10.01
C THR A 115 -11.97 -1.30 10.11
N ARG A 116 -11.05 -0.35 9.93
CA ARG A 116 -9.60 -0.63 9.99
C ARG A 116 -9.12 -1.06 11.38
N ARG A 117 -9.86 -0.69 12.43
CA ARG A 117 -9.58 -1.04 13.83
C ARG A 117 -10.17 -2.39 14.22
N GLU A 118 -10.92 -3.05 13.33
CA GLU A 118 -11.40 -4.40 13.59
C GLU A 118 -10.21 -5.37 13.69
N PRO A 119 -10.18 -6.27 14.70
CA PRO A 119 -9.03 -7.13 14.94
C PRO A 119 -8.59 -7.98 13.73
N LEU A 120 -9.54 -8.34 12.86
CA LEU A 120 -9.30 -9.19 11.69
C LEU A 120 -8.81 -8.41 10.46
N PHE A 121 -9.02 -7.09 10.41
CA PHE A 121 -8.75 -6.30 9.20
C PHE A 121 -7.28 -6.35 8.81
N LEU A 122 -6.37 -6.11 9.76
CA LEU A 122 -4.93 -6.15 9.51
C LEU A 122 -4.47 -7.54 9.07
N GLY A 123 -4.97 -8.60 9.71
CA GLY A 123 -4.66 -9.98 9.35
C GLY A 123 -5.06 -10.30 7.91
N GLN A 124 -6.28 -9.94 7.51
CA GLN A 124 -6.78 -10.14 6.13
C GLN A 124 -5.97 -9.38 5.09
N GLU A 125 -5.53 -8.15 5.39
CA GLU A 125 -4.66 -7.39 4.48
C GLU A 125 -3.27 -8.01 4.35
N LEU A 126 -2.71 -8.54 5.45
CA LEU A 126 -1.47 -9.29 5.45
C LEU A 126 -1.59 -10.61 4.67
N ASP A 127 -2.66 -11.38 4.88
CA ASP A 127 -2.95 -12.61 4.13
C ASP A 127 -3.00 -12.32 2.62
N THR A 128 -3.75 -11.28 2.23
CA THR A 128 -3.91 -10.89 0.82
C THR A 128 -2.58 -10.59 0.14
N VAL A 129 -1.68 -9.85 0.82
CA VAL A 129 -0.36 -9.53 0.24
C VAL A 129 0.60 -10.71 0.30
N ARG A 130 0.51 -11.57 1.33
CA ARG A 130 1.30 -12.81 1.42
C ARG A 130 0.96 -13.77 0.30
N GLU A 131 -0.31 -14.00 0.02
CA GLU A 131 -0.75 -14.80 -1.13
C GLU A 131 -0.16 -14.28 -2.45
N GLY A 132 -0.17 -12.95 -2.65
CA GLY A 132 0.45 -12.33 -3.81
C GLY A 132 1.98 -12.55 -3.86
N LEU A 133 2.67 -12.40 -2.73
CA LEU A 133 4.12 -12.55 -2.64
C LEU A 133 4.57 -14.01 -2.84
N ASN A 134 3.73 -15.00 -2.50
CA ASN A 134 3.98 -16.41 -2.78
C ASN A 134 3.96 -16.71 -4.29
N LEU A 135 3.18 -15.94 -5.06
CA LEU A 135 3.10 -16.06 -6.52
C LEU A 135 4.16 -15.23 -7.26
N GLY A 136 4.62 -14.12 -6.67
CA GLY A 136 5.54 -13.18 -7.30
C GLY A 136 6.35 -12.40 -6.26
N PRO A 137 7.32 -13.04 -5.59
CA PRO A 137 8.09 -12.43 -4.49
C PRO A 137 8.99 -11.27 -4.95
N GLU A 138 9.25 -11.16 -6.25
CA GLU A 138 9.99 -10.07 -6.90
C GLU A 138 9.16 -8.80 -7.16
N ASP A 139 7.83 -8.88 -7.03
CA ASP A 139 6.93 -7.78 -7.36
C ASP A 139 7.10 -6.60 -6.38
N GLN A 140 7.53 -5.47 -6.92
CA GLN A 140 7.77 -4.28 -6.12
C GLN A 140 6.48 -3.68 -5.53
N SER A 141 5.35 -3.81 -6.23
CA SER A 141 4.09 -3.23 -5.77
C SER A 141 3.60 -3.93 -4.51
N LEU A 142 3.64 -5.27 -4.52
CA LEU A 142 3.32 -6.09 -3.35
C LEU A 142 4.28 -5.81 -2.19
N ARG A 143 5.58 -5.70 -2.46
CA ARG A 143 6.58 -5.37 -1.44
C ARG A 143 6.33 -4.01 -0.79
N TYR A 144 6.02 -2.98 -1.57
CA TYR A 144 5.69 -1.67 -1.01
C TYR A 144 4.40 -1.69 -0.20
N TYR A 145 3.40 -2.46 -0.63
CA TYR A 145 2.16 -2.62 0.13
C TYR A 145 2.38 -3.36 1.45
N HIS A 146 3.15 -4.46 1.42
CA HIS A 146 3.56 -5.20 2.62
C HIS A 146 4.32 -4.29 3.58
N GLN A 147 5.33 -3.56 3.09
CA GLN A 147 6.08 -2.60 3.89
C GLN A 147 5.19 -1.52 4.51
N PHE A 148 4.20 -1.01 3.76
CA PHE A 148 3.22 -0.08 4.31
C PHE A 148 2.47 -0.68 5.51
N LEU A 149 1.97 -1.93 5.40
CA LEU A 149 1.28 -2.61 6.50
C LEU A 149 2.22 -2.84 7.70
N MET A 150 3.46 -3.25 7.45
CA MET A 150 4.46 -3.48 8.50
C MET A 150 4.80 -2.20 9.25
N LEU A 151 4.88 -1.05 8.58
CA LEU A 151 5.07 0.24 9.25
C LEU A 151 3.94 0.58 10.24
N GLN A 152 2.70 0.14 9.97
CA GLN A 152 1.56 0.33 10.89
C GLN A 152 1.69 -0.52 12.16
N ILE A 153 2.44 -1.62 12.09
CA ILE A 153 2.75 -2.51 13.23
C ILE A 153 3.96 -1.98 14.00
N ILE A 154 4.97 -1.46 13.31
CA ILE A 154 6.25 -1.04 13.92
C ILE A 154 6.14 0.32 14.62
N GLN A 155 5.37 1.27 14.09
CA GLN A 155 5.24 2.61 14.67
C GLN A 155 4.37 2.58 15.93
N ASP A 156 5.01 2.34 17.07
CA ASP A 156 4.41 2.45 18.40
C ASP A 156 4.17 3.94 18.73
N GLY A 157 2.93 4.29 19.10
CA GLY A 157 2.57 5.63 19.59
C GLY A 157 1.92 6.60 18.58
N ASP A 158 1.80 6.26 17.30
CA ASP A 158 1.04 7.11 16.36
C ASP A 158 -0.46 6.76 16.36
N ARG A 159 -1.31 7.77 16.58
CA ARG A 159 -2.77 7.61 16.77
C ARG A 159 -3.51 7.24 15.48
N ASP A 160 -2.83 7.37 14.34
CA ASP A 160 -3.38 7.10 13.01
C ASP A 160 -3.01 5.74 12.42
N THR A 161 -2.41 4.85 13.20
CA THR A 161 -2.14 3.47 12.77
C THR A 161 -3.43 2.67 12.49
N ILE A 162 -3.31 1.61 11.67
CA ILE A 162 -4.43 0.69 11.37
C ILE A 162 -5.00 0.11 12.67
N ALA A 163 -4.12 -0.31 13.58
CA ALA A 163 -4.50 -0.96 14.82
C ALA A 163 -3.77 -0.33 16.03
N PRO A 164 -4.22 0.87 16.47
CA PRO A 164 -3.59 1.58 17.58
C PRO A 164 -3.75 0.85 18.91
N ALA A 165 -4.71 -0.08 19.00
CA ALA A 165 -4.99 -0.87 20.19
C ALA A 165 -4.08 -2.11 20.34
N LEU A 166 -3.23 -2.43 19.37
CA LEU A 166 -2.32 -3.58 19.50
C LEU A 166 -1.30 -3.35 20.61
N THR A 167 -1.26 -4.29 21.54
CA THR A 167 -0.23 -4.39 22.56
C THR A 167 1.13 -4.66 21.92
N VAL A 168 2.22 -4.34 22.64
CA VAL A 168 3.59 -4.65 22.20
C VAL A 168 3.75 -6.16 21.94
N ALA A 169 3.12 -7.02 22.76
CA ALA A 169 3.17 -8.47 22.59
C ALA A 169 2.51 -8.93 21.28
N GLU A 170 1.35 -8.37 20.94
CA GLU A 170 0.66 -8.69 19.67
C GLU A 170 1.46 -8.18 18.46
N ARG A 171 2.03 -6.97 18.54
CA ARG A 171 2.91 -6.43 17.48
C ARG A 171 4.11 -7.34 17.24
N VAL A 172 4.75 -7.80 18.33
CA VAL A 172 5.85 -8.77 18.27
C VAL A 172 5.41 -10.09 17.65
N ALA A 173 4.21 -10.59 17.96
CA ALA A 173 3.67 -11.81 17.36
C ALA A 173 3.48 -11.66 15.85
N TYR A 174 2.88 -10.56 15.38
CA TYR A 174 2.77 -10.26 13.95
C TYR A 174 4.13 -10.19 13.28
N MET A 175 5.09 -9.46 13.85
CA MET A 175 6.44 -9.34 13.30
C MET A 175 7.14 -10.70 13.18
N LYS A 176 7.04 -11.56 14.20
CA LYS A 176 7.62 -12.91 14.17
C LYS A 176 6.98 -13.79 13.11
N HIS A 177 5.65 -13.74 12.99
CA HIS A 177 4.92 -14.46 11.95
C HIS A 177 5.35 -14.01 10.56
N GLU A 178 5.40 -12.70 10.29
CA GLU A 178 5.81 -12.19 8.98
C GLU A 178 7.28 -12.52 8.66
N ILE A 179 8.18 -12.49 9.64
CA ILE A 179 9.57 -12.95 9.43
C ILE A 179 9.61 -14.45 9.11
N TYR A 180 8.78 -15.28 9.75
CA TYR A 180 8.68 -16.71 9.47
C TYR A 180 8.23 -16.95 8.03
N GLU A 181 7.13 -16.32 7.61
CA GLU A 181 6.59 -16.45 6.24
C GLU A 181 7.60 -15.98 5.17
N ILE A 182 8.35 -14.92 5.45
CA ILE A 182 9.38 -14.44 4.53
C ILE A 182 10.60 -15.39 4.49
N LYS A 183 10.91 -16.07 5.60
CA LYS A 183 11.95 -17.12 5.61
C LYS A 183 11.49 -18.34 4.82
N ASP A 184 10.23 -18.72 4.90
CA ASP A 184 9.63 -19.81 4.11
C ASP A 184 9.82 -19.57 2.60
N LEU A 185 9.61 -18.33 2.14
CA LEU A 185 9.90 -17.95 0.75
C LEU A 185 11.36 -18.20 0.31
N LEU A 186 12.34 -18.26 1.22
CA LEU A 186 13.73 -18.56 0.85
C LEU A 186 13.93 -20.02 0.44
N GLU A 187 13.02 -20.93 0.78
CA GLU A 187 13.11 -22.33 0.34
C GLU A 187 13.04 -22.43 -1.19
N ASP A 188 12.16 -21.65 -1.81
CA ASP A 188 11.96 -21.62 -3.26
C ASP A 188 12.69 -20.47 -3.97
N TYR A 189 12.94 -19.33 -3.29
CA TYR A 189 13.33 -18.08 -3.94
C TYR A 189 14.66 -17.46 -3.43
N ILE A 190 15.75 -18.22 -3.51
CA ILE A 190 17.08 -17.80 -3.03
C ILE A 190 17.72 -16.60 -3.75
N ASN A 191 17.24 -16.22 -4.94
CA ASN A 191 17.84 -15.15 -5.76
C ASN A 191 17.02 -13.85 -5.78
N VAL A 192 16.01 -13.74 -4.90
CA VAL A 192 15.14 -12.55 -4.85
C VAL A 192 15.62 -11.62 -3.74
N LYS A 193 16.25 -10.51 -4.14
CA LYS A 193 16.82 -9.52 -3.21
C LYS A 193 15.83 -8.97 -2.18
N TRP A 194 14.55 -8.85 -2.57
CA TRP A 194 13.52 -8.25 -1.74
C TRP A 194 13.22 -9.08 -0.49
N ILE A 195 13.42 -10.41 -0.56
CA ILE A 195 13.25 -11.30 0.58
C ILE A 195 14.31 -10.98 1.63
N TYR A 196 15.60 -10.95 1.24
CA TYR A 196 16.70 -10.59 2.13
C TYR A 196 16.57 -9.18 2.70
N GLN A 197 16.17 -8.21 1.88
CA GLN A 197 15.95 -6.84 2.35
C GLN A 197 14.83 -6.78 3.40
N ALA A 198 13.71 -7.48 3.17
CA ALA A 198 12.60 -7.52 4.12
C ALA A 198 13.01 -8.20 5.44
N LEU A 199 13.74 -9.31 5.38
CA LEU A 199 14.26 -10.00 6.56
C LEU A 199 15.16 -9.09 7.40
N LEU A 200 16.10 -8.38 6.76
CA LEU A 200 16.97 -7.42 7.45
C LEU A 200 16.14 -6.32 8.13
N GLU A 201 15.27 -5.64 7.39
CA GLU A 201 14.49 -4.50 7.89
C GLU A 201 13.53 -4.91 9.03
N TYR A 202 12.89 -6.08 8.92
CA TYR A 202 11.92 -6.55 9.91
C TYR A 202 12.58 -7.16 11.14
N THR A 203 13.67 -7.93 11.01
CA THR A 203 14.41 -8.45 12.17
C THR A 203 15.01 -7.31 13.00
N LEU A 204 15.53 -6.25 12.36
CA LEU A 204 16.03 -5.08 13.08
C LEU A 204 14.91 -4.31 13.80
N SER A 205 13.78 -4.11 13.12
CA SER A 205 12.59 -3.49 13.71
C SER A 205 12.03 -4.31 14.88
N LEU A 206 12.04 -5.65 14.80
CA LEU A 206 11.62 -6.54 15.88
C LEU A 206 12.50 -6.39 17.13
N ARG A 207 13.83 -6.35 16.95
CA ARG A 207 14.78 -6.13 18.06
C ARG A 207 14.50 -4.82 18.80
N ARG A 208 14.20 -3.75 18.06
CA ARG A 208 13.83 -2.43 18.63
C ARG A 208 12.53 -2.52 19.43
N LEU A 209 11.51 -3.19 18.90
CA LEU A 209 10.22 -3.37 19.59
C LEU A 209 10.35 -4.18 20.88
N GLU A 210 11.13 -5.26 20.87
CA GLU A 210 11.34 -6.11 22.05
C GLU A 210 12.30 -5.46 23.08
N LYS A 211 12.88 -4.28 22.77
CA LYS A 211 13.91 -3.62 23.58
C LYS A 211 15.06 -4.57 23.95
N ARG A 212 15.39 -5.54 23.08
CA ARG A 212 16.47 -6.51 23.33
C ARG A 212 17.80 -5.76 23.49
N SER A 213 18.55 -6.13 24.52
CA SER A 213 19.90 -5.60 24.76
C SER A 213 20.86 -6.06 23.67
N ARG A 214 21.94 -5.29 23.47
CA ARG A 214 23.04 -5.48 22.49
C ARG A 214 23.71 -6.88 22.46
N GLY A 215 23.38 -7.80 23.38
CA GLY A 215 24.03 -9.10 23.53
C GLY A 215 23.22 -10.34 23.10
N ASP A 216 21.96 -10.19 22.65
CA ASP A 216 21.17 -11.33 22.14
C ASP A 216 21.67 -11.74 20.74
N ASN A 217 22.67 -12.62 20.72
CA ASN A 217 23.46 -13.00 19.55
C ASN A 217 22.76 -13.94 18.56
N ASP A 218 21.53 -14.38 18.85
CA ASP A 218 20.89 -15.51 18.17
C ASP A 218 20.63 -15.24 16.67
N ASP A 219 20.31 -13.99 16.29
CA ASP A 219 20.06 -13.61 14.90
C ASP A 219 21.25 -12.90 14.22
N ALA A 220 22.35 -12.64 14.95
CA ALA A 220 23.46 -11.83 14.42
C ALA A 220 24.18 -12.50 13.24
N GLY A 221 24.29 -13.84 13.25
CA GLY A 221 24.81 -14.62 12.12
C GLY A 221 23.92 -14.49 10.89
N ASN A 222 22.61 -14.71 11.05
CA ASN A 222 21.63 -14.63 9.96
C ASN A 222 21.62 -13.24 9.29
N LEU A 223 21.69 -12.16 10.08
CA LEU A 223 21.71 -10.79 9.55
C LEU A 223 22.94 -10.53 8.67
N ARG A 224 24.12 -11.05 9.06
CA ARG A 224 25.34 -10.89 8.26
C ARG A 224 25.24 -11.67 6.95
N ASP A 225 24.77 -12.91 7.02
CA ASP A 225 24.61 -13.78 5.84
C ASP A 225 23.61 -13.19 4.83
N TRP A 226 22.48 -12.67 5.31
CA TRP A 226 21.49 -11.99 4.45
C TRP A 226 22.03 -10.72 3.82
N LEU A 227 22.84 -9.94 4.56
CA LEU A 227 23.45 -8.73 4.03
C LEU A 227 24.46 -9.04 2.93
N GLU A 228 25.28 -10.08 3.09
CA GLU A 228 26.22 -10.53 2.06
C GLU A 228 25.48 -10.96 0.78
N LYS A 229 24.39 -11.73 0.93
CA LYS A 229 23.51 -12.10 -0.19
C LYS A 229 22.92 -10.87 -0.87
N LEU A 230 22.46 -9.89 -0.10
CA LEU A 230 21.87 -8.66 -0.63
C LEU A 230 22.89 -7.80 -1.40
N VAL A 231 24.12 -7.71 -0.92
CA VAL A 231 25.22 -7.02 -1.63
C VAL A 231 25.54 -7.70 -2.96
N ALA A 232 25.50 -9.05 -3.00
CA ALA A 232 25.70 -9.80 -4.22
C ALA A 232 24.55 -9.61 -5.23
N LEU A 233 23.30 -9.56 -4.75
CA LEU A 233 22.10 -9.43 -5.59
C LEU A 233 21.77 -7.99 -6.02
N ASP A 234 22.26 -6.96 -5.30
CA ASP A 234 22.05 -5.55 -5.64
C ASP A 234 23.34 -4.72 -5.57
N PRO A 235 24.30 -4.97 -6.49
CA PRO A 235 25.59 -4.28 -6.50
C PRO A 235 25.45 -2.78 -6.74
N THR A 236 24.38 -2.35 -7.41
CA THR A 236 24.13 -0.93 -7.73
C THR A 236 23.85 -0.08 -6.49
N ARG A 237 23.39 -0.70 -5.40
CA ARG A 237 23.07 -0.02 -4.12
C ARG A 237 24.07 -0.35 -3.02
N ARG A 238 25.29 -0.77 -3.36
CA ARG A 238 26.33 -1.15 -2.38
C ARG A 238 26.57 -0.10 -1.29
N GLY A 239 26.50 1.20 -1.62
CA GLY A 239 26.61 2.28 -0.63
C GLY A 239 25.57 2.15 0.49
N ARG A 240 24.30 1.95 0.13
CA ARG A 240 23.20 1.73 1.09
C ARG A 240 23.46 0.51 1.98
N TRP A 241 23.96 -0.59 1.41
CA TRP A 241 24.22 -1.82 2.17
C TRP A 241 25.42 -1.68 3.10
N ASN A 242 26.44 -0.91 2.72
CA ASN A 242 27.55 -0.57 3.60
C ASN A 242 27.08 0.29 4.78
N ASP A 243 26.17 1.24 4.55
CA ASP A 243 25.57 2.04 5.62
C ASP A 243 24.80 1.15 6.60
N PHE A 244 24.02 0.20 6.09
CA PHE A 244 23.35 -0.84 6.89
C PHE A 244 24.33 -1.72 7.67
N ALA A 245 25.46 -2.10 7.06
CA ALA A 245 26.49 -2.91 7.71
C ALA A 245 27.07 -2.20 8.94
N ARG A 246 27.29 -0.88 8.84
CA ARG A 246 27.74 -0.07 9.99
C ARG A 246 26.69 -0.03 11.08
N GLU A 247 25.42 0.16 10.72
CA GLU A 247 24.33 0.15 11.70
C GLU A 247 24.27 -1.19 12.46
N ILE A 248 24.39 -2.31 11.76
CA ILE A 248 24.44 -3.65 12.38
C ILE A 248 25.69 -3.82 13.25
N GLY A 249 26.86 -3.34 12.79
CA GLY A 249 28.11 -3.40 13.54
C GLY A 249 28.16 -2.49 14.78
N GLU A 250 27.39 -1.40 14.80
CA GLU A 250 27.18 -0.53 15.98
C GLU A 250 26.14 -1.11 16.96
N MET A 251 25.34 -2.08 16.50
CA MET A 251 24.31 -2.80 17.26
C MET A 251 24.77 -4.15 17.85
N GLY A 252 25.86 -4.74 17.34
CA GLY A 252 26.51 -5.94 17.90
C GLY A 252 27.65 -5.60 18.84
#